data_AF-A0A848M5P3-F1
#
_entry.id   AF-A0A848M5P3-F1
#
_cell.length_a   1.000
_cell.length_b   1.000
_cell.length_c   1.000
_cell.angle_alpha   90.00
_cell.angle_beta   90.00
_cell.angle_gamma   90.00
#
_symmetry.space_group_name_H-M   'P 1'
#
loop_
_entity.id
_entity.type
_entity.pdbx_description
1 polymer ?
#
loop_
_entity_poly.entity_id
_entity_poly.type
_entity_poly.pdbx_seq_one_letter_code
_entity_poly.pdbx_strand_id
1 'polypeptide(L)' 'MNSTNEIEIDVKKAERLLRKLILMEKQNLRTKQFNDAEMVKKIKKAIEEEAECY' A
#
# COMPACT_ATOMS: atom_id res chain seq x y z
N MET A 1 -19.49 -5.03 28.96
CA MET A 1 -19.65 -5.35 27.52
C MET A 1 -18.67 -4.49 26.77
N ASN A 2 -17.50 -5.02 26.42
CA ASN A 2 -16.50 -4.30 25.63
C ASN A 2 -16.59 -4.83 24.20
N SER A 3 -17.29 -4.09 23.34
CA SER A 3 -17.32 -4.34 21.90
C SER A 3 -15.99 -3.89 21.31
N THR A 4 -14.96 -4.72 21.41
CA THR A 4 -13.79 -4.60 20.54
C THR A 4 -14.26 -4.93 19.13
N ASN A 5 -14.45 -3.89 18.30
CA ASN A 5 -14.60 -4.08 16.86
C ASN A 5 -13.30 -4.72 16.37
N GLU A 6 -13.26 -6.05 16.31
CA GLU A 6 -12.17 -6.79 15.69
C GLU A 6 -12.21 -6.44 14.20
N ILE A 7 -11.40 -5.46 13.81
CA ILE A 7 -11.15 -5.17 12.40
C ILE A 7 -10.48 -6.43 11.86
N GLU A 8 -11.20 -7.18 11.04
CA GLU A 8 -10.67 -8.37 10.39
C GLU A 8 -9.63 -7.91 9.36
N ILE A 9 -8.35 -8.08 9.70
CA ILE A 9 -7.24 -7.71 8.84
C ILE A 9 -6.93 -8.90 7.93
N ASP A 10 -7.08 -8.72 6.61
CA ASP A 10 -6.51 -9.66 5.65
C ASP A 10 -4.98 -9.49 5.60
N VAL A 11 -4.30 -10.28 6.42
CA VAL A 11 -2.84 -10.27 6.56
C VAL A 11 -2.16 -10.55 5.21
N LYS A 12 -2.76 -11.39 4.35
CA LYS A 12 -2.17 -11.71 3.04
C LYS A 12 -2.24 -10.53 2.09
N LYS A 13 -3.37 -9.80 2.04
CA LYS A 13 -3.48 -8.55 1.29
C LYS A 13 -2.48 -7.52 1.81
N ALA A 14 -2.38 -7.35 3.13
CA ALA A 14 -1.43 -6.42 3.75
C ALA A 14 0.04 -6.74 3.39
N GLU A 15 0.45 -8.01 3.45
CA GLU A 15 1.80 -8.43 3.08
C GLU A 15 2.10 -8.21 1.58
N ARG A 16 1.13 -8.50 0.70
CA ARG A 16 1.28 -8.26 -0.75
C ARG A 16 1.44 -6.79 -1.05
N LEU A 17 0.61 -5.95 -0.44
CA LEU A 17 0.65 -4.52 -0.58
C LEU A 17 2.00 -3.96 -0.10
N LEU A 18 2.47 -4.36 1.09
CA LEU A 18 3.76 -3.96 1.61
C LEU A 18 4.91 -4.28 0.64
N ARG A 19 4.94 -5.51 0.10
CA ARG A 19 5.95 -5.93 -0.88
C ARG A 19 5.88 -5.08 -2.16
N LYS A 20 4.67 -4.82 -2.68
CA LYS A 20 4.44 -3.98 -3.87
C LYS A 20 4.98 -2.57 -3.65
N LEU A 21 4.68 -1.96 -2.50
CA LEU A 21 5.12 -0.59 -2.17
C LEU A 21 6.65 -0.49 -2.08
N ILE A 22 7.33 -1.44 -1.42
CA ILE A 22 8.80 -1.47 -1.34
C ILE A 22 9.43 -1.58 -2.73
N LEU A 23 8.89 -2.42 -3.61
CA LEU A 23 9.39 -2.56 -4.98
C LEU A 23 9.20 -1.28 -5.80
N MET A 24 8.05 -0.61 -5.65
CA MET A 24 7.79 0.67 -6.31
C MET A 24 8.78 1.75 -5.85
N GLU A 25 9.03 1.87 -4.55
CA GLU A 25 9.98 2.83 -3.99
C GLU A 25 11.41 2.53 -4.45
N LYS A 26 11.83 1.26 -4.38
CA LYS A 26 13.15 0.84 -4.86
C LYS A 26 13.34 1.12 -6.35
N GLN A 27 12.30 0.93 -7.16
CA GLN A 27 12.35 1.27 -8.58
C GLN A 27 12.48 2.79 -8.77
N ASN A 28 11.72 3.58 -8.03
CA ASN A 28 11.78 5.04 -8.11
C ASN A 28 13.14 5.59 -7.66
N LEU A 29 13.76 5.04 -6.62
CA LEU A 29 15.11 5.42 -6.19
C LEU A 29 16.15 5.19 -7.31
N ARG A 30 15.96 4.16 -8.14
CA ARG A 30 16.86 3.85 -9.26
C ARG A 30 16.62 4.75 -10.47
N THR A 31 15.37 5.02 -10.80
CA THR A 31 15.01 5.75 -12.03
C THR A 31 14.84 7.25 -11.82
N LYS A 32 14.60 7.68 -10.58
CA LYS A 32 14.18 9.04 -10.20
C LYS A 32 12.99 9.53 -11.02
N GLN A 33 12.10 8.62 -11.38
CA GLN A 33 10.98 8.89 -12.30
C GLN A 33 9.91 9.78 -11.66
N PHE A 34 9.73 9.68 -10.35
CA PHE A 34 8.71 10.39 -9.59
C PHE A 34 9.38 11.12 -8.42
N ASN A 35 8.91 12.34 -8.14
CA ASN A 35 9.27 13.02 -6.90
C ASN A 35 8.48 12.46 -5.72
N ASP A 36 8.84 12.87 -4.51
CA ASP A 36 8.23 12.37 -3.26
C ASP A 36 6.71 12.54 -3.24
N ALA A 37 6.19 13.68 -3.70
CA ALA A 37 4.75 13.95 -3.74
C ALA A 37 4.01 13.03 -4.73
N GLU A 38 4.63 12.73 -5.87
CA GLU A 38 4.09 11.80 -6.87
C GLU A 38 4.14 10.34 -6.38
N MET A 39 5.20 9.96 -5.66
CA MET A 39 5.30 8.64 -5.03
C MET A 39 4.22 8.45 -3.97
N VAL A 40 3.99 9.44 -3.11
CA VAL A 40 2.89 9.40 -2.13
C VAL A 40 1.54 9.19 -2.81
N LYS A 41 1.26 9.91 -3.91
CA LYS A 41 0.01 9.72 -4.68
C LYS A 41 -0.11 8.29 -5.23
N LYS A 42 0.97 7.73 -5.76
CA LYS A 42 0.98 6.35 -6.30
C LYS A 42 0.81 5.29 -5.22
N ILE A 43 1.45 5.47 -4.07
CA ILE A 43 1.31 4.58 -2.92
C ILE A 43 -0.14 4.56 -2.44
N LYS A 44 -0.76 5.73 -2.27
CA LYS A 44 -2.19 5.84 -1.89
C LYS A 44 -3.09 5.14 -2.88
N LYS A 45 -2.89 5.37 -4.18
CA LYS A 45 -3.66 4.70 -5.22
C LYS A 45 -3.50 3.17 -5.18
N ALA A 46 -2.28 2.66 -4.95
CA ALA A 46 -2.03 1.23 -4.83
C ALA A 46 -2.72 0.60 -3.60
N ILE A 47 -2.87 1.36 -2.51
CA ILE A 47 -3.63 0.94 -1.33
C ILE A 47 -5.13 0.91 -1.64
N GLU A 48 -5.66 1.97 -2.25
CA GLU A 48 -7.07 2.05 -2.68
C GLU A 48 -7.43 0.88 -3.61
N GLU A 49 -6.61 0.61 -4.63
CA GLU A 49 -6.82 -0.51 -5.55
C GLU A 49 -6.85 -1.88 -4.85
N GLU A 50 -5.96 -2.12 -3.87
CA GLU A 50 -5.92 -3.38 -3.10
C GLU A 50 -7.08 -3.50 -2.10
N ALA A 51 -7.56 -2.36 -1.58
CA ALA A 51 -8.70 -2.29 -0.67
C ALA A 51 -10.06 -2.42 -1.38
N GLU A 52 -10.19 -1.85 -2.59
CA GLU A 52 -11.40 -1.95 -3.42
C GLU A 52 -11.50 -3.28 -4.17
N CYS A 53 -10.38 -3.98 -4.39
CA CYS A 53 -10.40 -5.33 -4.96
C CYS A 53 -10.77 -6.37 -3.88
N TYR A 54 -11.92 -7.03 -4.10
CA TYR A 54 -12.59 -8.08 -3.30
C TYR A 54 -13.21 -7.60 -2.00
#